data_AF-A0A3D4ESN0-F1
#
_entry.id   AF-A0A3D4ESN0-F1
#
_cell.length_a   1.000
_cell.length_b   1.000
_cell.length_c   1.000
_cell.angle_alpha   90.00
_cell.angle_beta   90.00
_cell.angle_gamma   90.00
#
_symmetry.space_group_name_H-M   'P 1'
#
loop_
_entity.id
_entity.type
_entity.pdbx_description
1 polymer ?
#
loop_
_entity_poly.entity_id
_entity_poly.type
_entity_poly.pdbx_seq_one_letter_code
_entity_poly.pdbx_strand_id
1 'polypeptide(L)'
;MKDRNNISNSQPKVDWPVFIVAVIIILLCAIPLLIFPEEASQILEDGRDVIMTNFLWLYLIVGISAFSFCLWLVLGRYAHVKLGSPDESPEYSNIHWVSMMFTTAIGASVIAWGFAEPIFYLQAPPLGIEVGSSKSFEWAHMYPLLHWG
;
A
#
# COMPACT_ATOMS: atom_id res chain seq x y z
N MET A 1 -33.61 -9.21 19.00
CA MET A 1 -32.72 -8.91 20.15
C MET A 1 -32.27 -10.25 20.72
N LYS A 2 -31.16 -10.82 20.20
CA LYS A 2 -30.67 -12.16 20.54
C LYS A 2 -29.35 -12.01 21.32
N ASP A 3 -29.37 -12.44 22.57
CA ASP A 3 -28.27 -12.80 23.47
C ASP A 3 -26.89 -12.15 23.25
N ARG A 4 -26.69 -10.96 23.85
CA ARG A 4 -25.36 -10.36 24.12
C ARG A 4 -24.76 -10.82 25.46
N ASN A 5 -25.18 -11.96 26.01
CA ASN A 5 -24.84 -12.35 27.38
C ASN A 5 -23.85 -13.52 27.50
N ASN A 6 -23.05 -13.80 26.46
CA ASN A 6 -21.96 -14.77 26.59
C ASN A 6 -20.71 -14.38 25.79
N ILE A 7 -20.28 -13.13 25.93
CA ILE A 7 -18.92 -12.76 25.53
C ILE A 7 -18.01 -13.35 26.60
N SER A 8 -17.49 -14.54 26.33
CA SER A 8 -16.34 -15.10 27.06
C SER A 8 -15.32 -13.98 27.19
N ASN A 9 -15.01 -13.60 28.43
CA ASN A 9 -14.01 -12.60 28.75
C ASN A 9 -12.61 -13.20 28.52
N SER A 10 -12.34 -13.64 27.28
CA SER A 10 -11.05 -14.17 26.88
C SER A 10 -10.14 -12.98 26.63
N GLN A 11 -9.26 -12.71 27.58
CA GLN A 11 -8.16 -11.78 27.38
C GLN A 11 -7.45 -12.13 26.06
N PRO A 12 -7.19 -11.15 25.16
CA PRO A 12 -6.48 -11.43 23.93
C PRO A 12 -5.12 -12.04 24.27
N LYS A 13 -4.86 -13.25 23.74
CA LYS A 13 -3.60 -13.97 23.94
C LYS A 13 -2.68 -13.68 22.78
N VAL A 14 -1.39 -13.51 23.08
CA VAL A 14 -0.36 -13.40 22.05
C VAL A 14 -0.28 -14.72 21.30
N ASP A 15 -0.37 -14.64 19.98
CA ASP A 15 0.00 -15.74 19.09
C ASP A 15 1.53 -15.83 19.04
N TRP A 16 2.08 -16.61 19.98
CA TRP A 16 3.52 -16.76 20.14
C TRP A 16 4.24 -17.27 18.88
N PRO A 17 3.72 -18.27 18.13
CA PRO A 17 4.29 -18.66 16.86
C PRO A 17 4.44 -17.48 15.88
N VAL A 18 3.39 -16.70 15.67
CA VAL A 18 3.43 -15.56 14.74
C VAL A 18 4.40 -14.49 15.25
N PHE A 19 4.33 -14.16 16.55
CA PHE A 19 5.18 -13.15 17.16
C PHE A 19 6.66 -13.48 17.08
N ILE A 20 7.05 -14.71 17.45
CA ILE A 20 8.46 -15.13 17.47
C ILE A 20 9.03 -15.16 16.05
N VAL A 21 8.29 -15.69 15.07
CA VAL A 21 8.74 -15.71 13.67
C VAL A 21 8.93 -14.30 13.14
N ALA A 22 7.98 -13.39 13.39
CA ALA A 22 8.10 -12.00 12.97
C ALA A 22 9.32 -11.30 13.58
N VAL A 23 9.55 -11.48 14.89
CA VAL A 23 10.71 -10.90 15.59
C VAL A 23 12.02 -11.45 15.04
N ILE A 24 12.11 -12.77 14.82
CA ILE A 24 13.32 -13.39 14.26
C ILE A 24 13.61 -12.82 12.88
N ILE A 25 12.62 -12.72 11.98
CA ILE A 25 12.82 -12.17 10.63
C ILE A 25 13.29 -10.72 10.71
N ILE A 26 12.67 -9.90 11.56
CA ILE A 26 13.07 -8.50 11.73
C ILE A 26 14.52 -8.39 12.22
N LEU A 27 14.92 -9.18 13.22
CA LEU A 27 16.28 -9.17 13.75
C LEU A 27 17.29 -9.67 12.72
N LEU A 28 16.95 -10.71 11.94
CA LEU A 28 17.80 -11.23 10.87
C LEU A 28 18.03 -10.22 9.75
N CYS A 29 17.07 -9.33 9.47
CA CYS A 29 17.28 -8.23 8.52
C CYS A 29 18.01 -7.04 9.15
N ALA A 30 17.64 -6.65 10.37
CA ALA A 30 18.14 -5.45 11.02
C ALA A 30 19.59 -5.58 11.52
N ILE A 31 19.97 -6.72 12.09
CA ILE A 31 21.31 -6.91 12.66
C ILE A 31 22.41 -6.80 11.59
N PRO A 32 22.32 -7.46 10.41
CA PRO A 32 23.31 -7.29 9.36
C PRO A 32 23.41 -5.84 8.87
N LEU A 33 22.28 -5.14 8.71
CA LEU A 33 22.25 -3.73 8.31
C LEU A 33 22.94 -2.81 9.32
N LEU A 34 22.90 -3.15 10.62
CA LEU A 34 23.55 -2.37 11.67
C LEU A 34 25.06 -2.63 11.77
N ILE A 35 25.51 -3.86 11.52
CA ILE A 35 26.91 -4.26 11.71
C ILE A 35 27.73 -4.12 10.42
N PHE A 36 27.13 -4.44 9.26
CA PHE A 36 27.77 -4.48 7.94
C PHE A 36 26.92 -3.72 6.90
N PRO A 37 26.78 -2.39 7.04
CA PRO A 37 25.81 -1.61 6.27
C PRO A 37 26.08 -1.63 4.76
N GLU A 38 27.34 -1.57 4.32
CA GLU A 38 27.69 -1.53 2.90
C GLU A 38 27.39 -2.87 2.21
N GLU A 39 27.86 -3.98 2.79
CA GLU A 39 27.62 -5.32 2.24
C GLU A 39 26.14 -5.69 2.28
N ALA A 40 25.44 -5.35 3.37
CA ALA A 40 24.01 -5.58 3.48
C ALA A 40 23.22 -4.75 2.47
N SER A 41 23.61 -3.49 2.21
CA SER A 41 22.99 -2.67 1.18
C SER A 41 23.20 -3.28 -0.20
N GLN A 42 24.41 -3.73 -0.53
CA GLN A 42 24.69 -4.35 -1.84
C GLN A 42 23.82 -5.58 -2.08
N ILE A 43 23.68 -6.46 -1.08
CA ILE A 43 22.82 -7.66 -1.18
C ILE A 43 21.36 -7.27 -1.44
N LEU A 44 20.87 -6.22 -0.77
CA LEU A 44 19.51 -5.73 -0.97
C LEU A 44 19.32 -5.10 -2.37
N GLU A 45 20.31 -4.39 -2.87
CA GLU A 45 20.29 -3.83 -4.23
C GLU A 45 20.28 -4.91 -5.29
N ASP A 46 21.15 -5.92 -5.17
CA ASP A 46 21.19 -7.08 -6.07
C ASP A 46 19.84 -7.83 -6.05
N GLY A 47 19.28 -8.05 -4.87
CA GLY A 47 17.97 -8.68 -4.71
C GLY A 47 16.83 -7.85 -5.33
N ARG A 48 16.85 -6.53 -5.12
CA ARG A 48 15.92 -5.59 -5.76
C ARG A 48 16.02 -5.69 -7.28
N ASP A 49 17.23 -5.70 -7.84
CA ASP A 49 17.44 -5.70 -9.29
C ASP A 49 16.98 -7.02 -9.92
N VAL A 50 17.16 -8.16 -9.24
CA VAL A 50 16.58 -9.44 -9.65
C VAL A 50 15.05 -9.35 -9.71
N ILE A 51 14.40 -8.78 -8.70
CA ILE A 51 12.94 -8.61 -8.66
C ILE A 51 12.47 -7.66 -9.78
N MET A 52 13.10 -6.50 -9.89
CA MET A 52 12.71 -5.46 -10.86
C MET A 52 12.97 -5.89 -12.31
N THR A 53 13.92 -6.79 -12.55
CA THR A 53 14.21 -7.29 -13.90
C THR A 53 13.31 -8.47 -14.27
N ASN A 54 13.08 -9.41 -13.36
CA ASN A 54 12.42 -10.69 -13.68
C ASN A 54 10.93 -10.73 -13.30
N PHE A 55 10.50 -9.94 -12.31
CA PHE A 55 9.17 -10.02 -11.71
C PHE A 55 8.36 -8.71 -11.82
N LEU A 56 8.85 -7.70 -12.53
CA LEU A 56 8.11 -6.44 -12.73
C LEU A 56 6.74 -6.65 -13.39
N TRP A 57 6.63 -7.61 -14.31
CA TRP A 57 5.36 -7.97 -14.94
C TRP A 57 4.33 -8.45 -13.91
N LEU A 58 4.77 -9.18 -12.87
CA LEU A 58 3.89 -9.65 -11.80
C LEU A 58 3.35 -8.47 -10.98
N TYR A 59 4.21 -7.48 -10.69
CA TYR A 59 3.81 -6.25 -10.01
C TYR A 59 2.68 -5.53 -10.77
N LEU A 60 2.82 -5.38 -12.10
CA LEU A 60 1.80 -4.77 -12.95
C LEU A 60 0.50 -5.58 -12.99
N ILE A 61 0.58 -6.90 -13.11
CA ILE A 61 -0.60 -7.77 -13.12
C ILE A 61 -1.36 -7.68 -11.79
N VAL A 62 -0.65 -7.69 -10.65
CA VAL A 62 -1.30 -7.57 -9.34
C VAL A 62 -2.07 -6.25 -9.24
N GLY A 63 -1.44 -5.13 -9.60
CA GLY A 63 -2.11 -3.82 -9.60
C GLY A 63 -3.36 -3.77 -10.51
N ILE A 64 -3.21 -4.18 -11.77
CA ILE A 64 -4.33 -4.21 -12.73
C ILE A 64 -5.43 -5.17 -12.27
N SER A 65 -5.07 -6.33 -11.70
CA SER A 65 -6.03 -7.31 -11.21
C SER A 65 -6.81 -6.79 -9.99
N ALA A 66 -6.16 -6.08 -9.06
CA ALA A 66 -6.82 -5.48 -7.91
C ALA A 66 -7.80 -4.38 -8.35
N PHE A 67 -7.38 -3.50 -9.26
CA PHE A 67 -8.26 -2.49 -9.85
C PHE A 67 -9.46 -3.11 -10.58
N SER A 68 -9.20 -4.11 -11.42
CA SER A 68 -10.26 -4.84 -12.15
C SER A 68 -11.21 -5.58 -11.21
N PHE A 69 -10.69 -6.13 -10.11
CA PHE A 69 -11.48 -6.79 -9.08
C PHE A 69 -12.39 -5.79 -8.36
N CYS A 70 -11.88 -4.62 -7.97
CA CYS A 70 -12.70 -3.54 -7.40
C CYS A 70 -13.80 -3.10 -8.37
N LEU A 71 -13.47 -2.93 -9.66
CA LEU A 71 -14.45 -2.61 -10.69
C LEU A 71 -15.52 -3.69 -10.84
N TRP A 72 -15.13 -4.96 -10.79
CA TRP A 72 -16.05 -6.10 -10.81
C TRP A 72 -16.94 -6.16 -9.55
N LEU A 73 -16.43 -5.78 -8.37
CA LEU A 73 -17.26 -5.68 -7.16
C LEU A 73 -18.33 -4.60 -7.30
N VAL A 74 -17.99 -3.45 -7.86
CA VAL A 74 -18.91 -2.29 -8.00
C VAL A 74 -19.90 -2.44 -9.16
N LEU A 75 -19.50 -3.07 -10.27
CA LEU A 75 -20.36 -3.24 -11.46
C LEU A 75 -21.01 -4.63 -11.54
N GLY A 76 -20.52 -5.59 -10.78
CA GLY A 76 -20.94 -6.98 -10.86
C GLY A 76 -22.04 -7.35 -9.86
N ARG A 77 -22.24 -8.66 -9.69
CA ARG A 77 -23.30 -9.24 -8.85
C ARG A 77 -23.24 -8.85 -7.36
N TYR A 78 -22.10 -8.33 -6.91
CA TYR A 78 -21.85 -8.00 -5.50
C TYR A 78 -22.06 -6.52 -5.17
N ALA A 79 -22.40 -5.67 -6.15
CA ALA A 79 -22.51 -4.22 -5.99
C ALA A 79 -23.48 -3.77 -4.89
N HIS A 80 -24.47 -4.60 -4.57
CA HIS A 80 -25.52 -4.31 -3.58
C HIS A 80 -25.42 -5.19 -2.34
N VAL A 81 -24.33 -5.96 -2.19
CA VAL A 81 -24.12 -6.76 -0.98
C VAL A 81 -23.70 -5.87 0.17
N LYS A 82 -24.47 -5.95 1.25
CA LYS A 82 -24.21 -5.24 2.50
C LYS A 82 -23.20 -6.01 3.36
N LEU A 83 -22.16 -5.33 3.82
CA LEU A 83 -21.19 -5.87 4.78
C LEU A 83 -21.72 -5.75 6.21
N GLY A 84 -22.67 -6.62 6.56
CA GLY A 84 -23.32 -6.64 7.87
C GLY A 84 -24.63 -7.41 7.83
N SER A 85 -25.38 -7.39 8.93
CA SER A 85 -26.69 -8.03 8.95
C SER A 85 -27.70 -7.25 8.07
N PRO A 86 -28.72 -7.90 7.47
CA PRO A 86 -29.70 -7.23 6.60
C PRO A 86 -30.36 -6.00 7.25
N ASP A 87 -30.63 -6.05 8.55
CA ASP A 87 -31.32 -5.00 9.31
C ASP A 87 -30.37 -4.01 10.03
N GLU A 88 -29.05 -4.15 9.87
CA GLU A 88 -28.06 -3.35 10.59
C GLU A 88 -27.79 -1.98 9.94
N SER A 89 -28.03 -0.86 10.62
CA SER A 89 -27.67 0.45 10.08
C SER A 89 -26.15 0.65 10.07
N PRO A 90 -25.58 1.49 9.17
CA PRO A 90 -24.19 1.90 9.25
C PRO A 90 -23.85 2.47 10.64
N GLU A 91 -22.71 2.07 11.20
CA GLU A 91 -22.25 2.53 12.51
C GLU A 91 -21.84 4.01 12.51
N TYR A 92 -21.31 4.48 11.38
CA TYR A 92 -20.87 5.87 11.19
C TYR A 92 -21.69 6.55 10.08
N SER A 93 -21.88 7.86 10.22
CA SER A 93 -22.43 8.69 9.14
C SER A 93 -21.48 8.72 7.94
N ASN A 94 -22.01 9.00 6.75
CA ASN A 94 -21.19 9.07 5.52
C ASN A 94 -20.02 10.06 5.64
N ILE A 95 -20.24 11.21 6.30
CA ILE A 95 -19.17 12.21 6.49
C ILE A 95 -18.08 11.66 7.40
N HIS A 96 -18.45 11.08 8.55
CA HIS A 96 -17.46 10.48 9.47
C HIS A 96 -16.69 9.34 8.80
N TRP A 97 -17.36 8.51 8.00
CA TRP A 97 -16.73 7.44 7.26
C TRP A 97 -15.70 7.95 6.24
N VAL A 98 -16.06 8.94 5.42
CA VAL A 98 -15.12 9.55 4.46
C VAL A 98 -13.95 10.24 5.20
N SER A 99 -14.21 10.92 6.31
CA SER A 99 -13.15 11.52 7.13
C SER A 99 -12.17 10.48 7.65
N MET A 100 -12.65 9.33 8.16
CA MET A 100 -11.77 8.24 8.60
C MET A 100 -10.90 7.71 7.47
N MET A 101 -11.48 7.46 6.29
CA MET A 101 -10.72 7.03 5.10
C MET A 101 -9.61 8.02 4.74
N PHE A 102 -9.89 9.33 4.78
CA PHE A 102 -8.87 10.35 4.50
C PHE A 102 -7.77 10.36 5.56
N THR A 103 -8.10 10.24 6.85
CA THR A 103 -7.10 10.19 7.91
C THR A 103 -6.20 8.95 7.84
N THR A 104 -6.72 7.82 7.36
CA THR A 104 -5.92 6.60 7.16
C THR A 104 -5.02 6.71 5.92
N ALA A 105 -5.41 7.48 4.90
CA ALA A 105 -4.64 7.63 3.67
C ALA A 105 -3.43 8.56 3.81
N ILE A 106 -3.48 9.56 4.70
CA ILE A 106 -2.39 10.55 4.84
C ILE A 106 -1.33 10.05 5.84
N GLY A 107 -0.19 9.63 5.31
CA GLY A 107 1.00 9.27 6.08
C GLY A 107 2.20 10.19 5.80
N ALA A 108 3.27 10.04 6.58
CA ALA A 108 4.52 10.80 6.38
C ALA A 108 5.12 10.59 4.97
N SER A 109 4.92 9.41 4.38
CA SER A 109 5.36 9.10 3.01
C SER A 109 4.65 9.95 1.96
N VAL A 110 3.34 10.18 2.08
CA VAL A 110 2.57 11.00 1.13
C VAL A 110 3.07 12.44 1.13
N ILE A 111 3.45 12.97 2.29
CA ILE A 111 4.04 14.31 2.39
C ILE A 111 5.41 14.33 1.73
N ALA A 112 6.30 13.37 2.05
CA ALA A 112 7.65 13.34 1.49
C ALA A 112 7.64 13.16 -0.04
N TRP A 113 6.91 12.16 -0.53
CA TRP A 113 6.88 11.82 -1.95
C TRP A 113 5.97 12.72 -2.78
N GLY A 114 4.93 13.31 -2.18
CA GLY A 114 4.08 14.30 -2.87
C GLY A 114 4.85 15.52 -3.36
N PHE A 115 5.94 15.90 -2.68
CA PHE A 115 6.86 16.94 -3.15
C PHE A 115 8.04 16.37 -3.96
N ALA A 116 8.63 15.26 -3.52
CA ALA A 116 9.84 14.74 -4.13
C ALA A 116 9.59 14.16 -5.53
N GLU A 117 8.51 13.40 -5.71
CA GLU A 117 8.25 12.62 -6.92
C GLU A 117 8.08 13.48 -8.19
N PRO A 118 7.31 14.59 -8.18
CA PRO A 118 7.26 15.50 -9.33
C PRO A 118 8.64 16.04 -9.70
N ILE A 119 9.46 16.40 -8.70
CA ILE A 119 10.82 16.91 -8.93
C ILE A 119 11.70 15.83 -9.55
N PHE A 120 11.59 14.58 -9.08
CA PHE A 120 12.28 13.44 -9.68
C PHE A 120 11.91 13.28 -11.16
N TYR A 121 10.63 13.39 -11.52
CA TYR A 121 10.20 13.29 -12.92
C TYR A 121 10.57 14.49 -13.79
N LEU A 122 10.86 15.66 -13.21
CA LEU A 122 11.47 16.75 -13.96
C LEU A 122 12.93 16.46 -14.33
N GLN A 123 13.67 15.80 -13.43
CA GLN A 123 15.10 15.49 -13.60
C GLN A 123 15.35 14.23 -14.42
N ALA A 124 14.48 13.23 -14.27
CA ALA A 124 14.54 11.94 -14.95
C ALA A 124 13.15 11.56 -15.46
N PRO A 125 12.63 12.25 -16.48
CA PRO A 125 11.28 11.99 -16.97
C PRO A 125 11.20 10.60 -17.61
N PRO A 126 10.04 9.91 -17.48
CA PRO A 126 9.88 8.55 -17.98
C PRO A 126 9.83 8.53 -19.52
N LEU A 127 9.82 7.33 -20.10
CA LEU A 127 9.56 7.10 -21.53
C LEU A 127 10.57 7.78 -22.49
N GLY A 128 11.77 8.09 -22.01
CA GLY A 128 12.81 8.75 -22.81
C GLY A 128 12.49 10.20 -23.19
N ILE A 129 11.63 10.87 -22.41
CA ILE A 129 11.32 12.29 -22.58
C ILE A 129 12.57 13.13 -22.31
N GLU A 130 12.73 14.26 -23.00
CA GLU A 130 13.84 15.19 -22.77
C GLU A 130 13.63 15.97 -21.47
N VAL A 131 14.68 15.99 -20.63
CA VAL A 131 14.73 16.72 -19.35
C VAL A 131 14.47 18.21 -19.58
N GLY A 132 13.54 18.81 -18.83
CA GLY A 132 13.21 20.23 -18.92
C GLY A 132 12.35 20.64 -20.14
N SER A 133 11.94 19.69 -20.98
CA SER A 133 10.97 19.95 -22.05
C SER A 133 9.56 20.21 -21.51
N SER A 134 8.67 20.84 -22.29
CA SER A 134 7.26 21.01 -21.92
C SER A 134 6.59 19.70 -21.49
N LYS A 135 6.93 18.61 -22.19
CA LYS A 135 6.39 17.27 -21.90
C LYS A 135 6.91 16.71 -20.57
N SER A 136 8.13 17.02 -20.17
CA SER A 136 8.65 16.66 -18.85
C SER A 136 7.82 17.30 -17.74
N PHE A 137 7.44 18.58 -17.87
CA PHE A 137 6.57 19.26 -16.90
C PHE A 137 5.15 18.69 -16.84
N GLU A 138 4.58 18.29 -17.99
CA GLU A 138 3.27 17.63 -18.02
C GLU A 138 3.32 16.28 -17.29
N TRP A 139 4.30 15.44 -17.62
CA TRP A 139 4.43 14.10 -17.03
C TRP A 139 4.80 14.15 -15.56
N ALA A 140 5.58 15.13 -15.11
CA ALA A 140 5.92 15.32 -13.71
C ALA A 140 4.68 15.53 -12.81
N HIS A 141 3.61 16.12 -13.34
CA HIS A 141 2.35 16.26 -12.60
C HIS A 141 1.40 15.07 -12.79
N MET A 142 1.39 14.46 -13.98
CA MET A 142 0.44 13.39 -14.30
C MET A 142 0.85 12.03 -13.74
N TYR A 143 2.14 11.69 -13.78
CA TYR A 143 2.59 10.35 -13.38
C TYR A 143 2.40 10.04 -11.89
N PRO A 144 2.60 10.98 -10.95
CA PRO A 144 2.28 10.76 -9.54
C PRO A 144 0.80 10.41 -9.31
N LEU A 145 -0.13 10.92 -10.13
CA LEU A 145 -1.55 10.57 -10.04
C LEU A 145 -1.80 9.09 -10.36
N LEU A 146 -0.94 8.44 -11.15
CA LEU A 146 -1.01 7.00 -11.38
C LEU A 146 -0.57 6.21 -10.14
N HIS A 147 0.40 6.72 -9.39
CA HIS A 147 0.95 6.04 -8.20
C HIS A 147 0.13 6.25 -6.93
N TRP A 148 -0.55 7.40 -6.81
CA TRP A 148 -1.29 7.80 -5.60
C TRP A 148 -2.79 8.05 -5.83
N GLY A 149 -3.31 7.64 -6.99
CA GLY A 149 -4.72 7.82 -7.37
C GLY A 149 -5.63 6.62 -7.13
#